data_AF-A0A2M7FRU7-F1
#
_entry.id   AF-A0A2M7FRU7-F1
#
_cell.length_a   1.000
_cell.length_b   1.000
_cell.length_c   1.000
_cell.angle_alpha   90.00
_cell.angle_beta   90.00
_cell.angle_gamma   90.00
#
_symmetry.space_group_name_H-M   'P 1'
#
loop_
_entity.id
_entity.type
_entity.pdbx_description
1 polymer ?
#
loop_
_entity_poly.entity_id
_entity_poly.type
_entity_poly.pdbx_seq_one_letter_code
_entity_poly.pdbx_strand_id
1 'polypeptide(L)'
;MPTESPIAQRWEVLHETLDERQRRLLVGVEAKVLGRGGISAVAAATGVSRVTIMAGISEIEAMKSADLAEDSTTAPKVQGTRQAGGGRKKIETKDETLLPDLLALLEPSTRGDPESPLRWTCKSLRNLADELKPKGHQVSHVVVGKLLKSLNFSLQANVKVLEGNQSPDRNAQFEHINAAVTAALQANQPVISVDTKKKELVGNFKNAGQEWLPSGEPEKVQVHDFIDKELGRANPYGVYDIGADEAWVSVGTDHDTSAFAVQTIRRWWFSMGKERYPQARQLTITADGGGSNGHRVRLWKLELSRLAKEIGMDIRVHHFPPGTSKWNKIEHRLFSFITMNWRGRPLISHEVIVNLIANTKTRSGLSVQAELDTAEYPKGLVISDAQMADIKIDRNDFHGEW
;
A
#
# COMPACT_ATOMS: atom_id res chain seq x y z
N MET A 1 -41.98 56.77 18.28
CA MET A 1 -41.18 55.65 17.73
C MET A 1 -40.15 56.28 16.81
N PRO A 2 -38.84 56.25 17.14
CA PRO A 2 -37.83 56.76 16.22
C PRO A 2 -37.88 55.93 14.94
N THR A 3 -38.12 56.58 13.81
CA THR A 3 -38.11 55.98 12.48
C THR A 3 -36.75 55.33 12.26
N GLU A 4 -36.68 54.00 12.37
CA GLU A 4 -35.50 53.23 12.01
C GLU A 4 -35.14 53.53 10.55
N SER A 5 -33.86 53.81 10.31
CA SER A 5 -33.37 54.10 8.96
C SER A 5 -33.75 52.96 8.00
N PRO A 6 -34.29 53.24 6.80
CA PRO A 6 -34.59 52.21 5.79
C PRO A 6 -33.37 51.33 5.43
N ILE A 7 -32.15 51.82 5.70
CA ILE A 7 -30.89 51.09 5.53
C ILE A 7 -30.74 50.01 6.60
N ALA A 8 -31.06 50.35 7.86
CA ALA A 8 -30.99 49.41 8.98
C ALA A 8 -32.00 48.27 8.79
N GLN A 9 -33.21 48.59 8.33
CA GLN A 9 -34.25 47.59 8.05
C GLN A 9 -33.83 46.60 6.93
N ARG A 10 -33.24 47.09 5.83
CA ARG A 10 -32.72 46.23 4.75
C ARG A 10 -31.53 45.38 5.21
N TRP A 11 -30.68 45.93 6.07
CA TRP A 11 -29.54 45.22 6.64
C TRP A 11 -29.98 44.10 7.56
N GLU A 12 -30.90 44.34 8.50
CA GLU A 12 -31.41 43.31 9.42
C GLU A 12 -31.97 42.10 8.67
N VAL A 13 -32.76 42.33 7.61
CA VAL A 13 -33.38 41.25 6.82
C VAL A 13 -32.34 40.41 6.07
N LEU A 14 -31.30 41.02 5.51
CA LEU A 14 -30.40 40.34 4.58
C LEU A 14 -29.12 39.84 5.24
N HIS A 15 -28.64 40.48 6.31
CA HIS A 15 -27.28 40.27 6.77
C HIS A 15 -27.04 38.80 7.15
N GLU A 16 -27.96 38.12 7.83
CA GLU A 16 -27.78 36.71 8.23
C GLU A 16 -27.68 35.74 7.04
N THR A 17 -28.33 36.05 5.92
CA THR A 17 -28.38 35.18 4.74
C THR A 17 -27.21 35.36 3.77
N LEU A 18 -26.49 36.47 3.86
CA LEU A 18 -25.40 36.82 2.94
C LEU A 18 -24.03 36.40 3.49
N ASP A 19 -23.10 36.03 2.59
CA ASP A 19 -21.69 35.80 2.93
C ASP A 19 -20.92 37.12 3.17
N GLU A 20 -19.69 37.04 3.68
CA GLU A 20 -18.88 38.21 4.05
C GLU A 20 -18.67 39.19 2.87
N ARG A 21 -18.46 38.66 1.66
CA ARG A 21 -18.25 39.48 0.47
C ARG A 21 -19.55 40.14 0.02
N GLN A 22 -20.65 39.38 0.02
CA GLN A 22 -21.98 39.87 -0.35
C GLN A 22 -22.45 40.97 0.61
N ARG A 23 -22.26 40.79 1.92
CA ARG A 23 -22.53 41.82 2.94
C ARG A 23 -21.74 43.10 2.67
N ARG A 24 -20.44 42.97 2.35
CA ARG A 24 -19.55 44.09 2.03
C ARG A 24 -19.99 44.85 0.77
N LEU A 25 -20.43 44.13 -0.27
CA LEU A 25 -20.97 44.74 -1.48
C LEU A 25 -22.29 45.46 -1.21
N LEU A 26 -23.20 44.87 -0.43
CA LEU A 26 -24.50 45.48 -0.11
C LEU A 26 -24.32 46.85 0.57
N VAL A 27 -23.51 46.93 1.63
CA VAL A 27 -23.25 48.22 2.32
C VAL A 27 -22.50 49.21 1.44
N GLY A 28 -21.66 48.74 0.53
CA GLY A 28 -20.98 49.56 -0.47
C GLY A 28 -21.96 50.20 -1.47
N VAL A 29 -22.95 49.43 -1.94
CA VAL A 29 -24.01 49.94 -2.84
C VAL A 29 -24.84 51.00 -2.13
N GLU A 30 -25.32 50.72 -0.91
CA GLU A 30 -26.12 51.67 -0.12
C GLU A 30 -25.38 52.99 0.09
N ALA A 31 -24.09 52.92 0.43
CA ALA A 31 -23.26 54.11 0.62
C ALA A 31 -23.06 54.89 -0.68
N LYS A 32 -22.93 54.20 -1.82
CA LYS A 32 -22.77 54.82 -3.14
C LYS A 32 -24.04 55.52 -3.63
N VAL A 33 -25.21 54.93 -3.38
CA VAL A 33 -26.52 55.53 -3.75
C VAL A 33 -26.77 56.81 -2.97
N LEU A 34 -26.40 56.86 -1.69
CA LEU A 34 -26.58 58.03 -0.83
C LEU A 34 -25.61 59.19 -1.14
N GLY A 35 -24.52 58.94 -1.85
CA GLY A 35 -23.56 59.98 -2.25
C GLY A 35 -22.81 60.59 -1.06
N ARG A 36 -22.78 61.93 -0.99
CA ARG A 36 -21.96 62.66 -0.01
C ARG A 36 -22.47 62.41 1.42
N GLY A 37 -21.65 61.74 2.24
CA GLY A 37 -22.01 61.35 3.61
C GLY A 37 -22.60 59.94 3.74
N GLY A 38 -22.81 59.23 2.63
CA GLY A 38 -23.38 57.88 2.60
C GLY A 38 -22.61 56.86 3.45
N ILE A 39 -21.27 56.92 3.43
CA ILE A 39 -20.42 56.04 4.24
C ILE A 39 -20.71 56.20 5.74
N SER A 40 -20.86 57.44 6.22
CA SER A 40 -21.15 57.72 7.63
C SER A 40 -22.58 57.30 8.01
N ALA A 41 -23.54 57.50 7.11
CA ALA A 41 -24.94 57.11 7.33
C ALA A 41 -25.10 55.57 7.38
N VAL A 42 -24.45 54.85 6.48
CA VAL A 42 -24.49 53.37 6.44
C VAL A 42 -23.75 52.78 7.63
N ALA A 43 -22.60 53.34 8.02
CA ALA A 43 -21.88 52.89 9.22
C ALA A 43 -22.72 53.06 10.49
N ALA A 44 -23.42 54.19 10.63
CA ALA A 44 -24.30 54.44 11.76
C ALA A 44 -25.54 53.51 11.77
N ALA A 45 -26.07 53.18 10.59
CA ALA A 45 -27.27 52.33 10.47
C ALA A 45 -26.99 50.82 10.60
N THR A 46 -25.81 50.35 10.22
CA THR A 46 -25.48 48.90 10.14
C THR A 46 -24.43 48.45 11.14
N GLY A 47 -23.72 49.38 11.79
CA GLY A 47 -22.58 49.06 12.66
C GLY A 47 -21.32 48.60 11.92
N VAL A 48 -21.35 48.52 10.59
CA VAL A 48 -20.20 48.08 9.78
C VAL A 48 -19.12 49.16 9.73
N SER A 49 -17.86 48.75 9.78
CA SER A 49 -16.72 49.67 9.76
C SER A 49 -16.68 50.50 8.47
N ARG A 50 -16.32 51.78 8.57
CA ARG A 50 -16.17 52.67 7.40
C ARG A 50 -15.16 52.12 6.39
N VAL A 51 -14.12 51.43 6.86
CA VAL A 51 -13.09 50.80 6.02
C VAL A 51 -13.69 49.67 5.18
N THR A 52 -14.56 48.86 5.76
CA THR A 52 -15.26 47.78 5.06
C THR A 52 -16.22 48.33 4.00
N ILE A 53 -16.93 49.42 4.31
CA ILE A 53 -17.84 50.09 3.36
C ILE A 53 -17.06 50.68 2.18
N MET A 54 -15.92 51.34 2.44
CA MET A 54 -15.02 51.84 1.40
C MET A 54 -14.47 50.73 0.51
N ALA A 55 -14.05 49.61 1.10
CA ALA A 55 -13.61 48.43 0.34
C ALA A 55 -14.72 47.87 -0.55
N GLY A 56 -15.97 47.85 -0.07
CA GLY A 56 -17.14 47.49 -0.88
C GLY A 56 -17.35 48.42 -2.08
N ILE A 57 -17.24 49.75 -1.88
CA ILE A 57 -17.33 50.74 -2.96
C ILE A 57 -16.23 50.52 -4.01
N SER A 58 -14.98 50.32 -3.58
CA SER A 58 -13.86 50.04 -4.48
C SER A 58 -14.04 48.74 -5.26
N GLU A 59 -14.56 47.68 -4.64
CA GLU A 59 -14.87 46.42 -5.34
C GLU A 59 -15.95 46.60 -6.41
N ILE A 60 -17.02 47.37 -6.12
CA ILE A 60 -18.09 47.66 -7.09
C ILE A 60 -17.56 48.48 -8.27
N GLU A 61 -16.65 49.42 -8.01
CA GLU A 61 -16.01 50.21 -9.06
C GLU A 61 -15.11 49.36 -9.94
N ALA A 62 -14.33 48.46 -9.34
CA ALA A 62 -13.49 47.51 -10.06
C ALA A 62 -14.32 46.52 -10.92
N MET A 63 -15.52 46.12 -10.46
CA MET A 63 -16.43 45.30 -11.26
C MET A 63 -16.96 46.06 -12.47
N LYS A 64 -17.38 47.33 -12.29
CA LYS A 64 -17.88 48.16 -13.40
C LYS A 64 -16.82 48.49 -14.45
N SER A 65 -15.55 48.60 -14.05
CA SER A 65 -14.45 48.82 -15.00
C SER A 65 -13.97 47.53 -15.68
N ALA A 66 -14.23 46.35 -15.10
CA ALA A 66 -14.00 45.07 -15.77
C ALA A 66 -15.05 44.75 -16.86
N ASP A 67 -16.32 45.13 -16.63
CA ASP A 67 -17.41 44.95 -17.61
C ASP A 67 -17.31 45.88 -18.84
N LEU A 68 -16.49 46.94 -18.78
CA LEU A 68 -16.21 47.83 -19.92
C LEU A 68 -15.03 47.38 -20.79
N ALA A 69 -14.37 46.29 -20.41
CA ALA A 69 -13.31 45.65 -21.19
C ALA A 69 -13.86 44.34 -21.78
N GLU A 70 -14.84 44.44 -22.68
CA GLU A 70 -15.26 43.32 -23.55
C GLU A 70 -14.15 43.00 -24.56
N ASP A 71 -13.20 42.16 -24.14
CA ASP A 71 -12.64 41.09 -24.98
C ASP A 71 -11.78 40.15 -24.12
N SER A 72 -12.43 39.24 -23.41
CA SER A 72 -11.82 37.94 -23.12
C SER A 72 -12.89 36.94 -22.67
N THR A 73 -13.24 36.05 -23.61
CA THR A 73 -13.78 34.73 -23.31
C THR A 73 -12.81 33.99 -22.37
N THR A 74 -13.00 34.13 -21.06
CA THR A 74 -12.64 33.19 -19.97
C THR A 74 -12.70 33.91 -18.63
N ALA A 75 -13.90 34.24 -18.15
CA ALA A 75 -14.04 34.65 -16.75
C ALA A 75 -13.68 33.45 -15.85
N PRO A 76 -12.65 33.52 -14.99
CA PRO A 76 -12.45 32.50 -13.99
C PRO A 76 -13.59 32.69 -12.98
N LYS A 77 -14.49 31.71 -12.88
CA LYS A 77 -15.37 31.57 -11.71
C LYS A 77 -14.47 31.38 -10.49
N VAL A 78 -14.10 32.47 -9.83
CA VAL A 78 -13.46 32.43 -8.51
C VAL A 78 -14.54 31.98 -7.52
N GLN A 79 -14.72 30.66 -7.41
CA GLN A 79 -15.60 30.00 -6.43
C GLN A 79 -15.02 30.04 -5.00
N GLY A 80 -14.36 31.12 -4.63
CA GLY A 80 -13.79 31.31 -3.31
C GLY A 80 -14.20 32.66 -2.74
N THR A 81 -14.85 32.66 -1.58
CA THR A 81 -15.16 33.86 -0.79
C THR A 81 -13.90 34.56 -0.24
N ARG A 82 -12.73 33.93 -0.34
CA ARG A 82 -11.45 34.45 0.18
C ARG A 82 -10.43 34.68 -0.94
N GLN A 83 -9.72 35.81 -0.89
CA GLN A 83 -8.53 36.03 -1.72
C GLN A 83 -7.43 35.00 -1.41
N ALA A 84 -6.70 34.57 -2.44
CA ALA A 84 -5.52 33.72 -2.27
C ALA A 84 -4.49 34.44 -1.39
N GLY A 85 -4.02 33.76 -0.33
CA GLY A 85 -3.05 34.31 0.64
C GLY A 85 -3.53 34.29 2.10
N GLY A 86 -4.84 34.14 2.35
CA GLY A 86 -5.42 34.05 3.71
C GLY A 86 -5.39 32.64 4.34
N GLY A 87 -4.46 31.78 3.90
CA GLY A 87 -4.30 30.42 4.44
C GLY A 87 -3.24 30.35 5.53
N ARG A 88 -3.30 29.31 6.38
CA ARG A 88 -2.24 29.03 7.37
C ARG A 88 -0.90 28.94 6.64
N LYS A 89 0.06 29.81 6.98
CA LYS A 89 1.42 29.81 6.41
C LYS A 89 2.01 28.39 6.51
N LYS A 90 2.69 27.93 5.46
CA LYS A 90 3.35 26.62 5.42
C LYS A 90 4.27 26.50 6.62
N ILE A 91 4.35 25.30 7.20
CA ILE A 91 5.18 25.05 8.39
C ILE A 91 6.67 25.32 8.12
N GLU A 92 7.09 25.11 6.87
CA GLU A 92 8.39 25.51 6.29
C GLU A 92 8.72 26.99 6.48
N THR A 93 7.72 27.87 6.56
CA THR A 93 7.90 29.32 6.74
C THR A 93 7.80 29.75 8.22
N LYS A 94 7.49 28.81 9.12
CA LYS A 94 7.42 29.05 10.57
C LYS A 94 8.57 28.41 11.33
N ASP A 95 9.19 27.40 10.74
CA ASP A 95 10.22 26.56 11.34
C ASP A 95 11.37 26.42 10.34
N GLU A 96 12.29 27.40 10.40
CA GLU A 96 13.41 27.52 9.47
C GLU A 96 14.45 26.39 9.66
N THR A 97 14.50 25.77 10.83
CA THR A 97 15.46 24.70 11.16
C THR A 97 14.94 23.30 10.79
N LEU A 98 13.64 23.14 10.55
CA LEU A 98 13.01 21.87 10.16
C LEU A 98 13.66 21.19 8.96
N LEU A 99 13.96 21.96 7.90
CA LEU A 99 14.52 21.41 6.67
C LEU A 99 16.00 20.99 6.87
N PRO A 100 16.88 21.83 7.46
CA PRO A 100 18.22 21.42 7.89
C PRO A 100 18.22 20.18 8.81
N ASP A 101 17.34 20.14 9.82
CA ASP A 101 17.28 19.04 10.76
C ASP A 101 16.76 17.73 10.15
N LEU A 102 15.82 17.82 9.21
CA LEU A 102 15.38 16.67 8.41
C LEU A 102 16.52 16.16 7.52
N LEU A 103 17.28 17.05 6.86
CA LEU A 103 18.43 16.66 6.04
C LEU A 103 19.53 15.97 6.87
N ALA A 104 19.80 16.47 8.08
CA ALA A 104 20.76 15.84 8.99
C ALA A 104 20.35 14.42 9.42
N LEU A 105 19.05 14.11 9.46
CA LEU A 105 18.55 12.74 9.70
C LEU A 105 18.65 11.82 8.47
N LEU A 106 18.94 12.38 7.29
CA LEU A 106 19.14 11.66 6.02
C LEU A 106 20.61 11.43 5.69
N GLU A 107 21.55 12.01 6.46
CA GLU A 107 22.99 11.79 6.28
C GLU A 107 23.49 10.53 7.01
N PRO A 108 24.38 9.72 6.41
CA PRO A 108 24.97 8.56 7.07
C PRO A 108 25.90 8.99 8.22
N SER A 109 25.69 8.47 9.44
CA SER A 109 26.54 8.76 10.60
C SER A 109 27.93 8.09 10.58
N THR A 110 28.48 7.79 9.40
CA THR A 110 29.81 7.18 9.25
C THR A 110 30.58 7.80 8.07
N ARG A 111 31.66 8.51 8.43
CA ARG A 111 32.72 9.17 7.64
C ARG A 111 32.91 8.70 6.19
N GLY A 112 32.94 9.68 5.28
CA GLY A 112 33.69 9.60 4.02
C GLY A 112 33.07 10.39 2.88
N ASP A 113 33.59 11.59 2.64
CA ASP A 113 33.46 12.43 1.43
C ASP A 113 32.31 13.48 1.37
N PRO A 114 32.60 14.80 1.28
CA PRO A 114 31.60 15.89 1.20
C PRO A 114 30.85 16.00 -0.15
N GLU A 115 31.24 15.26 -1.19
CA GLU A 115 30.63 15.33 -2.53
C GLU A 115 30.13 13.97 -3.05
N SER A 116 29.25 13.28 -2.32
CA SER A 116 28.50 12.13 -2.85
C SER A 116 26.97 12.37 -2.85
N PRO A 117 26.28 12.31 -4.02
CA PRO A 117 24.88 12.70 -4.17
C PRO A 117 23.86 11.63 -3.74
N LEU A 118 24.26 10.62 -2.96
CA LEU A 118 23.38 9.54 -2.53
C LEU A 118 23.01 9.69 -1.06
N ARG A 119 21.98 10.51 -0.82
CA ARG A 119 21.27 10.61 0.47
C ARG A 119 20.23 9.48 0.52
N TRP A 120 20.42 8.49 1.38
CA TRP A 120 19.47 7.38 1.55
C TRP A 120 19.20 7.14 3.04
N THR A 121 17.93 6.90 3.36
CA THR A 121 17.51 6.55 4.73
C THR A 121 16.65 5.29 4.70
N CYS A 122 16.90 4.37 5.63
CA CYS A 122 16.04 3.20 5.86
C CYS A 122 14.87 3.52 6.81
N LYS A 123 14.75 4.76 7.28
CA LYS A 123 13.75 5.16 8.27
C LYS A 123 12.40 5.45 7.61
N SER A 124 11.32 5.00 8.26
CA SER A 124 9.96 5.30 7.81
C SER A 124 9.64 6.79 7.98
N LEU A 125 8.67 7.32 7.21
CA LEU A 125 8.20 8.70 7.37
C LEU A 125 7.69 9.02 8.79
N ARG A 126 7.20 8.01 9.51
CA ARG A 126 6.75 8.15 10.91
C ARG A 126 7.94 8.27 11.85
N ASN A 127 8.96 7.43 11.67
CA ASN A 127 10.18 7.48 12.47
C ASN A 127 10.92 8.82 12.26
N LEU A 128 10.98 9.32 11.01
CA LEU A 128 11.54 10.64 10.74
C LEU A 128 10.76 11.76 11.43
N ALA A 129 9.42 11.69 11.43
CA ALA A 129 8.59 12.65 12.16
C ALA A 129 8.78 12.56 13.69
N ASP A 130 8.96 11.35 14.22
CA ASP A 130 9.18 11.13 15.65
C ASP A 130 10.58 11.57 16.12
N GLU A 131 11.61 11.42 15.29
CA GLU A 131 12.96 11.91 15.58
C GLU A 131 13.11 13.43 15.46
N LEU A 132 12.21 14.09 14.72
CA LEU A 132 12.12 15.55 14.65
C LEU A 132 11.44 16.16 15.89
N LYS A 133 10.62 15.41 16.63
CA LYS A 133 9.97 15.87 17.87
C LYS A 133 10.96 16.29 18.98
N PRO A 134 11.97 15.48 19.36
CA PRO A 134 12.94 15.88 20.38
C PRO A 134 13.84 17.05 19.94
N LYS A 135 13.92 17.33 18.63
CA LYS A 135 14.59 18.52 18.07
C LYS A 135 13.71 19.78 18.08
N GLY A 136 12.48 19.69 18.60
CA GLY A 136 11.57 20.82 18.75
C GLY A 136 10.51 20.95 17.64
N HIS A 137 10.50 20.04 16.65
CA HIS A 137 9.57 20.13 15.53
C HIS A 137 8.29 19.31 15.76
N GLN A 138 7.14 19.97 15.71
CA GLN A 138 5.84 19.29 15.73
C GLN A 138 5.31 19.07 14.31
N VAL A 139 5.84 18.05 13.63
CA VAL A 139 5.47 17.70 12.25
C VAL A 139 4.87 16.29 12.16
N SER A 140 3.93 16.10 11.23
CA SER A 140 3.36 14.79 10.93
C SER A 140 4.12 14.11 9.79
N HIS A 141 4.02 12.78 9.72
CA HIS A 141 4.58 11.98 8.61
C HIS A 141 4.11 12.44 7.21
N VAL A 142 2.93 13.06 7.10
CA VAL A 142 2.41 13.62 5.84
C VAL A 142 3.19 14.87 5.43
N VAL A 143 3.56 15.72 6.38
CA VAL A 143 4.42 16.89 6.15
C VAL A 143 5.82 16.44 5.77
N VAL A 144 6.39 15.48 6.49
CA VAL A 144 7.71 14.89 6.16
C VAL A 144 7.71 14.29 4.75
N GLY A 145 6.65 13.55 4.37
CA GLY A 145 6.52 13.01 3.02
C GLY A 145 6.39 14.06 1.92
N LYS A 146 5.76 15.21 2.21
CA LYS A 146 5.71 16.35 1.27
C LYS A 146 7.06 17.04 1.13
N LEU A 147 7.78 17.25 2.24
CA LEU A 147 9.12 17.84 2.26
C LEU A 147 10.13 16.98 1.50
N LEU A 148 10.09 15.66 1.71
CA LEU A 148 10.95 14.73 0.98
C LEU A 148 10.65 14.77 -0.53
N LYS A 149 9.37 14.81 -0.93
CA LYS A 149 9.00 14.96 -2.34
C LYS A 149 9.45 16.29 -2.94
N SER A 150 9.37 17.41 -2.20
CA SER A 150 9.86 18.71 -2.71
C SER A 150 11.39 18.75 -2.81
N LEU A 151 12.09 17.88 -2.07
CA LEU A 151 13.54 17.67 -2.16
C LEU A 151 13.92 16.55 -3.16
N ASN A 152 12.99 16.12 -4.03
CA ASN A 152 13.16 15.04 -5.02
C ASN A 152 13.47 13.65 -4.43
N PHE A 153 13.22 13.42 -3.15
CA PHE A 153 13.28 12.07 -2.57
C PHE A 153 12.01 11.29 -2.93
N SER A 154 12.21 10.04 -3.31
CA SER A 154 11.14 9.08 -3.59
C SER A 154 11.44 7.76 -2.88
N LEU A 155 10.39 7.00 -2.61
CA LEU A 155 10.52 5.70 -1.97
C LEU A 155 11.06 4.72 -3.01
N GLN A 156 12.34 4.38 -2.91
CA GLN A 156 12.99 3.44 -3.81
C GLN A 156 13.12 2.09 -3.10
N ALA A 157 12.52 1.05 -3.69
CA ALA A 157 12.79 -0.32 -3.27
C ALA A 157 14.01 -0.85 -4.03
N ASN A 158 14.80 -1.73 -3.42
CA ASN A 158 15.85 -2.45 -4.16
C ASN A 158 15.18 -3.22 -5.31
N VAL A 159 15.47 -2.81 -6.55
CA VAL A 159 14.96 -3.50 -7.73
C VAL A 159 16.00 -4.55 -8.13
N LYS A 160 15.60 -5.82 -8.18
CA LYS A 160 16.39 -6.89 -8.79
C LYS A 160 16.40 -6.66 -10.32
N VAL A 161 17.28 -5.79 -10.83
CA VAL A 161 17.37 -5.44 -12.27
C VAL A 161 18.39 -6.31 -13.02
N LEU A 162 19.25 -7.05 -12.32
CA LEU A 162 20.33 -7.83 -12.94
C LEU A 162 19.92 -9.24 -13.43
N GLU A 163 18.63 -9.58 -13.45
CA GLU A 163 18.17 -10.79 -14.15
C GLU A 163 17.76 -10.43 -15.58
N GLY A 164 18.54 -10.96 -16.53
CA GLY A 164 18.50 -10.64 -17.95
C GLY A 164 17.18 -10.95 -18.66
N ASN A 165 17.04 -10.27 -19.79
CA ASN A 165 15.93 -10.26 -20.75
C ASN A 165 14.63 -9.57 -20.27
N GLN A 166 14.50 -8.31 -20.69
CA GLN A 166 13.21 -7.74 -21.03
C GLN A 166 12.61 -8.60 -22.17
N SER A 167 11.90 -9.68 -21.81
CA SER A 167 11.12 -10.43 -22.79
C SER A 167 10.07 -9.48 -23.39
N PRO A 168 10.02 -9.30 -24.73
CA PRO A 168 9.01 -8.47 -25.40
C PRO A 168 7.58 -8.85 -25.03
N ASP A 169 7.37 -10.10 -24.59
CA ASP A 169 6.05 -10.68 -24.33
C ASP A 169 5.58 -10.58 -22.87
N ARG A 170 6.35 -9.90 -22.01
CA ARG A 170 6.07 -9.84 -20.57
C ARG A 170 4.68 -9.27 -20.27
N ASN A 171 4.30 -8.19 -20.96
CA ASN A 171 3.01 -7.53 -20.73
C ASN A 171 1.83 -8.40 -21.21
N ALA A 172 1.93 -9.02 -22.38
CA ALA A 172 0.86 -9.88 -22.90
C ALA A 172 0.67 -11.12 -22.03
N GLN A 173 1.75 -11.70 -21.46
CA GLN A 173 1.63 -12.73 -20.44
C GLN A 173 0.89 -12.25 -19.20
N PHE A 174 1.14 -11.03 -18.72
CA PHE A 174 0.36 -10.47 -17.60
C PHE A 174 -1.11 -10.27 -17.95
N GLU A 175 -1.41 -9.75 -19.14
CA GLU A 175 -2.77 -9.56 -19.63
C GLU A 175 -3.52 -10.89 -19.74
N HIS A 176 -2.87 -11.93 -20.27
CA HIS A 176 -3.41 -13.28 -20.37
C HIS A 176 -3.74 -13.89 -19.01
N ILE A 177 -2.79 -13.81 -18.06
CA ILE A 177 -2.99 -14.30 -16.69
C ILE A 177 -4.14 -13.53 -16.03
N ASN A 178 -4.17 -12.21 -16.19
CA ASN A 178 -5.22 -11.38 -15.60
C ASN A 178 -6.59 -11.69 -16.19
N ALA A 179 -6.70 -11.93 -17.51
CA ALA A 179 -7.92 -12.34 -18.16
C ALA A 179 -8.42 -13.70 -17.64
N ALA A 180 -7.52 -14.69 -17.53
CA ALA A 180 -7.84 -16.01 -17.00
C ALA A 180 -8.32 -15.96 -15.53
N VAL A 181 -7.60 -15.21 -14.69
CA VAL A 181 -7.98 -14.98 -13.28
C VAL A 181 -9.34 -14.28 -13.18
N THR A 182 -9.56 -13.23 -13.98
CA THR A 182 -10.83 -12.49 -13.97
C THR A 182 -11.99 -13.38 -14.38
N ALA A 183 -11.84 -14.19 -15.42
CA ALA A 183 -12.87 -15.12 -15.88
C ALA A 183 -13.19 -16.19 -14.81
N ALA A 184 -12.16 -16.75 -14.17
CA ALA A 184 -12.35 -17.74 -13.11
C ALA A 184 -13.08 -17.14 -11.89
N LEU A 185 -12.69 -15.93 -11.46
CA LEU A 185 -13.36 -15.22 -10.37
C LEU A 185 -14.83 -14.89 -10.71
N GLN A 186 -15.11 -14.43 -11.93
CA GLN A 186 -16.48 -14.18 -12.39
C GLN A 186 -17.34 -15.45 -12.43
N ALA A 187 -16.73 -16.61 -12.68
CA ALA A 187 -17.38 -17.91 -12.65
C ALA A 187 -17.44 -18.55 -11.25
N ASN A 188 -17.09 -17.79 -10.19
CA ASN A 188 -16.99 -18.28 -8.80
C ASN A 188 -16.12 -19.53 -8.66
N GLN A 189 -15.08 -19.66 -9.50
CA GLN A 189 -14.10 -20.73 -9.41
C GLN A 189 -12.93 -20.29 -8.52
N PRO A 190 -12.33 -21.20 -7.74
CA PRO A 190 -11.19 -20.87 -6.91
C PRO A 190 -10.00 -20.39 -7.75
N VAL A 191 -9.41 -19.27 -7.32
CA VAL A 191 -8.16 -18.75 -7.87
C VAL A 191 -7.16 -18.54 -6.74
N ILE A 192 -6.06 -19.30 -6.79
CA ILE A 192 -5.00 -19.24 -5.79
C ILE A 192 -3.69 -18.73 -6.38
N SER A 193 -2.96 -18.00 -5.56
CA SER A 193 -1.60 -17.57 -5.79
C SER A 193 -0.68 -18.31 -4.83
N VAL A 194 0.32 -19.01 -5.37
CA VAL A 194 1.18 -19.92 -4.59
C VAL A 194 2.63 -19.56 -4.76
N ASP A 195 3.39 -19.71 -3.67
CA ASP A 195 4.84 -19.47 -3.65
C ASP A 195 5.46 -20.03 -2.36
N THR A 196 6.77 -20.25 -2.39
CA THR A 196 7.55 -20.62 -1.20
C THR A 196 8.25 -19.38 -0.63
N LYS A 197 8.03 -19.10 0.66
CA LYS A 197 8.82 -18.09 1.36
C LYS A 197 10.26 -18.57 1.52
N LYS A 198 11.20 -17.63 1.56
CA LYS A 198 12.60 -17.90 1.95
C LYS A 198 12.63 -18.77 3.22
N LYS A 199 13.50 -19.77 3.21
CA LYS A 199 13.73 -20.67 4.35
C LYS A 199 14.18 -19.88 5.56
N GLU A 200 13.50 -20.07 6.67
CA GLU A 200 13.81 -19.41 7.94
C GLU A 200 14.58 -20.37 8.86
N LEU A 201 15.55 -19.83 9.59
CA LEU A 201 16.27 -20.58 10.62
C LEU A 201 15.39 -20.65 11.86
N VAL A 202 15.15 -21.86 12.36
CA VAL A 202 14.40 -22.07 13.61
C VAL A 202 15.37 -22.07 14.76
N GLY A 203 15.18 -21.14 15.69
CA GLY A 203 16.06 -20.94 16.82
C GLY A 203 16.04 -19.49 17.29
N ASN A 204 16.75 -19.25 18.37
CA ASN A 204 16.82 -17.95 19.01
C ASN A 204 17.80 -17.01 18.27
N PHE A 205 17.57 -16.80 16.97
CA PHE A 205 18.44 -15.98 16.11
C PHE A 205 17.97 -14.54 16.04
N LYS A 206 18.90 -13.64 15.68
CA LYS A 206 18.62 -12.23 15.53
C LYS A 206 17.80 -11.98 14.26
N ASN A 207 16.50 -11.73 14.43
CA ASN A 207 15.65 -11.19 13.37
C ASN A 207 15.72 -9.67 13.33
N ALA A 208 15.95 -9.10 12.14
CA ALA A 208 16.00 -7.65 11.97
C ALA A 208 14.63 -7.02 12.27
N GLY A 209 14.57 -6.15 13.27
CA GLY A 209 13.35 -5.46 13.72
C GLY A 209 13.54 -4.91 15.13
N GLN A 210 12.62 -4.05 15.57
CA GLN A 210 12.59 -3.50 16.93
C GLN A 210 11.15 -3.60 17.46
N GLU A 211 10.97 -4.26 18.61
CA GLU A 211 9.71 -4.27 19.34
C GLU A 211 9.85 -3.53 20.67
N TRP A 212 8.74 -2.95 21.14
CA TRP A 212 8.69 -2.31 22.45
C TRP A 212 8.60 -3.37 23.54
N LEU A 213 9.65 -3.48 24.35
CA LEU A 213 9.73 -4.34 25.52
C LEU A 213 9.85 -3.48 26.80
N PRO A 214 9.44 -4.00 27.98
CA PRO A 214 9.75 -3.37 29.25
C PRO A 214 11.24 -3.00 29.34
N SER A 215 11.51 -1.78 29.81
CA SER A 215 12.87 -1.25 29.87
C SER A 215 13.76 -2.14 30.74
N GLY A 216 14.88 -2.61 30.18
CA GLY A 216 15.87 -3.45 30.88
C GLY A 216 15.79 -4.95 30.59
N GLU A 217 14.79 -5.41 29.82
CA GLU A 217 14.59 -6.83 29.50
C GLU A 217 14.57 -7.10 27.98
N PRO A 218 15.67 -6.85 27.24
CA PRO A 218 15.72 -7.24 25.83
C PRO A 218 15.72 -8.77 25.71
N GLU A 219 14.99 -9.30 24.72
CA GLU A 219 15.08 -10.73 24.38
C GLU A 219 16.52 -11.07 23.95
N LYS A 220 17.13 -12.00 24.70
CA LYS A 220 18.51 -12.43 24.47
C LYS A 220 18.53 -13.42 23.32
N VAL A 221 19.05 -13.00 22.17
CA VAL A 221 19.27 -13.86 20.98
C VAL A 221 20.69 -14.44 20.97
N GLN A 222 20.86 -15.61 20.35
CA GLN A 222 22.16 -16.24 20.14
C GLN A 222 23.04 -15.41 19.20
N VAL A 223 24.33 -15.37 19.50
CA VAL A 223 25.33 -14.56 18.77
C VAL A 223 25.71 -15.18 17.41
N HIS A 224 25.43 -16.46 17.20
CA HIS A 224 25.83 -17.21 16.00
C HIS A 224 24.64 -17.94 15.38
N ASP A 225 24.45 -17.80 14.06
CA ASP A 225 23.40 -18.45 13.27
C ASP A 225 23.73 -19.92 12.94
N PHE A 226 24.10 -20.73 13.93
CA PHE A 226 24.30 -22.17 13.72
C PHE A 226 22.95 -22.88 13.75
N ILE A 227 22.60 -23.58 12.67
CA ILE A 227 21.42 -24.44 12.60
C ILE A 227 21.41 -25.37 13.82
N ASP A 228 20.41 -25.21 14.68
CA ASP A 228 20.17 -26.16 15.74
C ASP A 228 19.82 -27.51 15.09
N LYS A 229 20.58 -28.56 15.40
CA LYS A 229 20.40 -29.88 14.78
C LYS A 229 19.06 -30.51 15.14
N GLU A 230 18.42 -30.09 16.24
CA GLU A 230 17.11 -30.58 16.67
C GLU A 230 15.95 -29.75 16.09
N LEU A 231 16.12 -28.43 15.94
CA LEU A 231 15.06 -27.53 15.43
C LEU A 231 15.12 -27.31 13.91
N GLY A 232 16.27 -27.50 13.26
CA GLY A 232 16.39 -27.50 11.80
C GLY A 232 16.00 -26.17 11.12
N ARG A 233 15.26 -26.28 10.00
CA ARG A 233 14.80 -25.15 9.18
C ARG A 233 13.31 -25.26 8.95
N ALA A 234 12.64 -24.11 8.89
CA ALA A 234 11.25 -24.03 8.49
C ALA A 234 11.16 -23.54 7.04
N ASN A 235 10.42 -24.26 6.21
CA ASN A 235 10.08 -23.87 4.85
C ASN A 235 8.60 -23.47 4.80
N PRO A 236 8.25 -22.18 4.90
CA PRO A 236 6.86 -21.75 4.79
C PRO A 236 6.46 -21.75 3.32
N TYR A 237 5.53 -22.62 2.95
CA TYR A 237 4.89 -22.59 1.64
C TYR A 237 3.48 -22.02 1.80
N GLY A 238 3.13 -21.05 0.97
CA GLY A 238 1.86 -20.34 1.10
C GLY A 238 0.92 -20.55 -0.09
N VAL A 239 -0.37 -20.52 0.20
CA VAL A 239 -1.47 -20.49 -0.75
C VAL A 239 -2.35 -19.31 -0.37
N TYR A 240 -2.46 -18.32 -1.26
CA TYR A 240 -3.32 -17.15 -1.09
C TYR A 240 -4.51 -17.24 -2.03
N ASP A 241 -5.72 -17.32 -1.47
CA ASP A 241 -6.97 -17.25 -2.21
C ASP A 241 -7.28 -15.79 -2.57
N ILE A 242 -7.24 -15.49 -3.87
CA ILE A 242 -7.42 -14.14 -4.40
C ILE A 242 -8.86 -13.67 -4.25
N GLY A 243 -9.84 -14.58 -4.34
CA GLY A 243 -11.26 -14.26 -4.28
C GLY A 243 -11.74 -14.02 -2.84
N ALA A 244 -11.26 -14.84 -1.90
CA ALA A 244 -11.68 -14.78 -0.50
C ALA A 244 -10.86 -13.82 0.38
N ASP A 245 -9.69 -13.35 -0.09
CA ASP A 245 -8.68 -12.66 0.75
C ASP A 245 -8.30 -13.51 1.98
N GLU A 246 -8.13 -14.81 1.78
CA GLU A 246 -7.74 -15.78 2.80
C GLU A 246 -6.44 -16.48 2.39
N ALA A 247 -5.67 -16.95 3.36
CA ALA A 247 -4.44 -17.67 3.09
C ALA A 247 -4.27 -18.90 3.97
N TRP A 248 -3.61 -19.90 3.40
CA TRP A 248 -3.10 -21.06 4.10
C TRP A 248 -1.57 -21.09 3.98
N VAL A 249 -0.87 -21.43 5.06
CA VAL A 249 0.58 -21.63 5.05
C VAL A 249 0.93 -22.94 5.71
N SER A 250 1.58 -23.83 4.98
CA SER A 250 2.21 -25.01 5.57
C SER A 250 3.66 -24.69 5.92
N VAL A 251 4.02 -24.93 7.18
CA VAL A 251 5.39 -24.78 7.67
C VAL A 251 6.04 -26.15 7.58
N GLY A 252 6.81 -26.41 6.54
CA GLY A 252 7.47 -27.71 6.33
C GLY A 252 8.77 -27.81 7.11
N THR A 253 8.99 -28.96 7.75
CA THR A 253 10.25 -29.29 8.46
C THR A 253 11.29 -29.99 7.58
N ASP A 254 10.88 -30.54 6.45
CA ASP A 254 11.76 -31.22 5.49
C ASP A 254 12.08 -30.32 4.28
N HIS A 255 12.17 -30.87 3.06
CA HIS A 255 12.62 -30.17 1.88
C HIS A 255 11.47 -29.49 1.13
N ASP A 256 11.71 -28.26 0.69
CA ASP A 256 10.87 -27.59 -0.31
C ASP A 256 10.98 -28.32 -1.67
N THR A 257 10.07 -29.27 -1.88
CA THR A 257 9.91 -30.06 -3.12
C THR A 257 8.55 -29.79 -3.74
N SER A 258 8.36 -30.18 -5.01
CA SER A 258 7.05 -30.09 -5.66
C SER A 258 5.96 -30.90 -4.95
N ALA A 259 6.33 -32.00 -4.29
CA ALA A 259 5.38 -32.79 -3.49
C ALA A 259 4.91 -32.01 -2.26
N PHE A 260 5.81 -31.28 -1.58
CA PHE A 260 5.45 -30.40 -0.47
C PHE A 260 4.56 -29.23 -0.93
N ALA A 261 4.90 -28.61 -2.06
CA ALA A 261 4.09 -27.55 -2.66
C ALA A 261 2.66 -28.01 -2.95
N VAL A 262 2.49 -29.15 -3.63
CA VAL A 262 1.17 -29.71 -3.94
C VAL A 262 0.45 -30.20 -2.69
N GLN A 263 1.15 -30.77 -1.70
CA GLN A 263 0.53 -31.08 -0.41
C GLN A 263 -0.03 -29.82 0.27
N THR A 264 0.68 -28.70 0.19
CA THR A 264 0.20 -27.44 0.77
C THR A 264 -1.09 -26.97 0.09
N ILE A 265 -1.18 -27.09 -1.24
CA ILE A 265 -2.41 -26.82 -2.00
C ILE A 265 -3.53 -27.80 -1.60
N ARG A 266 -3.21 -29.08 -1.45
CA ARG A 266 -4.14 -30.12 -0.98
C ARG A 266 -4.72 -29.77 0.39
N ARG A 267 -3.87 -29.41 1.36
CA ARG A 267 -4.29 -29.00 2.71
C ARG A 267 -5.19 -27.77 2.66
N TRP A 268 -4.81 -26.73 1.92
CA TRP A 268 -5.67 -25.56 1.70
C TRP A 268 -7.06 -25.96 1.16
N TRP A 269 -7.11 -26.83 0.15
CA TRP A 269 -8.36 -27.25 -0.45
C TRP A 269 -9.26 -27.97 0.57
N PHE A 270 -8.75 -28.95 1.31
CA PHE A 270 -9.56 -29.71 2.25
C PHE A 270 -9.91 -28.94 3.53
N SER A 271 -9.07 -28.00 3.96
CA SER A 271 -9.30 -27.21 5.18
C SER A 271 -10.19 -25.99 4.94
N MET A 272 -10.11 -25.36 3.76
CA MET A 272 -10.76 -24.07 3.50
C MET A 272 -11.50 -24.04 2.14
N GLY A 273 -10.83 -24.49 1.08
CA GLY A 273 -11.33 -24.32 -0.29
C GLY A 273 -12.62 -25.11 -0.60
N LYS A 274 -12.73 -26.36 -0.13
CA LYS A 274 -13.83 -27.27 -0.46
C LYS A 274 -15.19 -26.78 0.05
N GLU A 275 -15.22 -26.26 1.29
CA GLU A 275 -16.44 -25.69 1.86
C GLU A 275 -16.81 -24.37 1.19
N ARG A 276 -15.80 -23.56 0.85
CA ARG A 276 -15.97 -22.26 0.19
C ARG A 276 -16.49 -22.38 -1.23
N TYR A 277 -16.01 -23.37 -1.99
CA TYR A 277 -16.33 -23.55 -3.41
C TYR A 277 -16.96 -24.93 -3.67
N PRO A 278 -18.20 -25.17 -3.18
CA PRO A 278 -18.84 -26.49 -3.28
C PRO A 278 -19.19 -26.92 -4.71
N GLN A 279 -19.25 -25.96 -5.65
CA GLN A 279 -19.54 -26.18 -7.07
C GLN A 279 -18.33 -25.94 -7.97
N ALA A 280 -17.12 -25.90 -7.40
CA ALA A 280 -15.91 -25.74 -8.19
C ALA A 280 -15.75 -26.93 -9.17
N ARG A 281 -15.42 -26.59 -10.41
CA ARG A 281 -15.06 -27.53 -11.48
C ARG A 281 -13.63 -27.33 -11.94
N GLN A 282 -13.06 -26.16 -11.64
CA GLN A 282 -11.74 -25.75 -12.06
C GLN A 282 -11.02 -24.99 -10.95
N LEU A 283 -9.74 -25.29 -10.73
CA LEU A 283 -8.82 -24.53 -9.88
C LEU A 283 -7.82 -23.78 -10.74
N THR A 284 -7.74 -22.46 -10.58
CA THR A 284 -6.74 -21.63 -11.27
C THR A 284 -5.60 -21.30 -10.32
N ILE A 285 -4.37 -21.60 -10.71
CA ILE A 285 -3.15 -21.40 -9.90
C ILE A 285 -2.24 -20.41 -10.61
N THR A 286 -1.90 -19.30 -9.95
CA THR A 286 -0.83 -18.41 -10.40
C THR A 286 0.43 -18.69 -9.57
N ALA A 287 1.55 -18.97 -10.23
CA ALA A 287 2.79 -19.35 -9.56
C ALA A 287 4.02 -18.68 -10.19
N ASP A 288 5.08 -18.59 -9.41
CA ASP A 288 6.40 -18.25 -9.93
C ASP A 288 6.99 -19.43 -10.71
N GLY A 289 7.66 -19.16 -11.83
CA GLY A 289 8.25 -20.18 -12.70
C GLY A 289 9.47 -20.92 -12.13
N GLY A 290 9.82 -20.74 -10.85
CA GLY A 290 11.04 -21.24 -10.22
C GLY A 290 10.81 -22.21 -9.06
N GLY A 291 11.89 -22.86 -8.61
CA GLY A 291 11.88 -23.70 -7.41
C GLY A 291 10.98 -24.95 -7.52
N SER A 292 10.25 -25.26 -6.45
CA SER A 292 9.36 -26.42 -6.33
C SER A 292 8.14 -26.35 -7.27
N ASN A 293 7.77 -25.16 -7.75
CA ASN A 293 6.59 -24.94 -8.60
C ASN A 293 6.96 -24.70 -10.07
N GLY A 294 8.22 -24.89 -10.45
CA GLY A 294 8.69 -24.49 -11.77
C GLY A 294 8.04 -25.28 -12.91
N HIS A 295 7.71 -24.60 -14.01
CA HIS A 295 7.09 -25.18 -15.21
C HIS A 295 7.87 -26.36 -15.83
N ARG A 296 9.19 -26.41 -15.62
CA ARG A 296 10.07 -27.50 -16.12
C ARG A 296 10.10 -28.73 -15.23
N VAL A 297 9.59 -28.63 -13.99
CA VAL A 297 9.72 -29.68 -12.99
C VAL A 297 8.68 -30.76 -13.27
N ARG A 298 9.15 -31.98 -13.58
CA ARG A 298 8.27 -33.14 -13.86
C ARG A 298 7.43 -33.54 -12.66
N LEU A 299 8.03 -33.53 -11.46
CA LEU A 299 7.34 -33.86 -10.21
C LEU A 299 6.16 -32.92 -9.95
N TRP A 300 6.31 -31.62 -10.24
CA TRP A 300 5.23 -30.63 -10.13
C TRP A 300 4.01 -31.02 -10.99
N LYS A 301 4.24 -31.36 -12.27
CA LYS A 301 3.18 -31.80 -13.19
C LYS A 301 2.49 -33.09 -12.72
N LEU A 302 3.28 -34.05 -12.24
CA LEU A 302 2.77 -35.33 -11.76
C LEU A 302 1.90 -35.16 -10.51
N GLU A 303 2.38 -34.42 -9.53
CA GLU A 303 1.67 -34.20 -8.27
C GLU A 303 0.39 -33.38 -8.48
N LEU A 304 0.41 -32.35 -9.33
CA LEU A 304 -0.80 -31.63 -9.70
C LEU A 304 -1.82 -32.52 -10.41
N SER A 305 -1.37 -33.42 -11.29
CA SER A 305 -2.27 -34.37 -11.95
C SER A 305 -2.91 -35.35 -10.96
N ARG A 306 -2.14 -35.83 -9.97
CA ARG A 306 -2.69 -36.64 -8.88
C ARG A 306 -3.72 -35.86 -8.08
N LEU A 307 -3.41 -34.62 -7.73
CA LEU A 307 -4.33 -33.74 -7.00
C LEU A 307 -5.60 -33.46 -7.80
N ALA A 308 -5.49 -33.17 -9.11
CA ALA A 308 -6.63 -32.95 -10.00
C ALA A 308 -7.56 -34.17 -10.04
N LYS A 309 -7.00 -35.38 -10.17
CA LYS A 309 -7.73 -36.65 -10.12
C LYS A 309 -8.41 -36.86 -8.75
N GLU A 310 -7.72 -36.51 -7.66
CA GLU A 310 -8.20 -36.67 -6.28
C GLU A 310 -9.38 -35.74 -5.96
N ILE A 311 -9.29 -34.47 -6.35
CA ILE A 311 -10.33 -33.47 -6.06
C ILE A 311 -11.43 -33.43 -7.13
N GLY A 312 -11.24 -34.10 -8.26
CA GLY A 312 -12.20 -34.16 -9.36
C GLY A 312 -12.38 -32.82 -10.09
N MET A 313 -11.33 -32.01 -10.20
CA MET A 313 -11.36 -30.69 -10.84
C MET A 313 -10.20 -30.51 -11.81
N ASP A 314 -10.42 -29.70 -12.84
CA ASP A 314 -9.38 -29.29 -13.76
C ASP A 314 -8.47 -28.25 -13.09
N ILE A 315 -7.16 -28.48 -13.09
CA ILE A 315 -6.18 -27.52 -12.56
C ILE A 315 -5.54 -26.77 -13.73
N ARG A 316 -5.74 -25.45 -13.79
CA ARG A 316 -5.05 -24.56 -14.73
C ARG A 316 -3.93 -23.82 -14.00
N VAL A 317 -2.71 -23.98 -14.48
CA VAL A 317 -1.55 -23.30 -13.91
C VAL A 317 -1.09 -22.21 -14.86
N HIS A 318 -0.80 -21.05 -14.30
CA HIS A 318 -0.31 -19.88 -14.99
C HIS A 318 0.99 -19.42 -14.33
N HIS A 319 2.11 -19.56 -15.04
CA HIS A 319 3.39 -19.10 -14.54
C HIS A 319 3.69 -17.67 -14.97
N PHE A 320 4.16 -16.87 -14.01
CA PHE A 320 4.67 -15.54 -14.28
C PHE A 320 6.03 -15.59 -14.99
N PRO A 321 6.38 -14.58 -15.81
CA PRO A 321 7.69 -14.51 -16.45
C PRO A 321 8.88 -14.52 -15.48
N PRO A 322 10.06 -14.98 -15.90
CA PRO A 322 11.27 -14.86 -15.10
C PRO A 322 11.53 -13.43 -14.61
N GLY A 323 12.02 -13.29 -13.38
CA GLY A 323 12.30 -11.99 -12.76
C GLY A 323 11.05 -11.18 -12.37
N THR A 324 9.88 -11.82 -12.32
CA THR A 324 8.60 -11.14 -12.00
C THR A 324 7.93 -11.60 -10.71
N SER A 325 8.66 -12.28 -9.81
CA SER A 325 8.14 -12.77 -8.51
C SER A 325 7.37 -11.71 -7.71
N LYS A 326 7.81 -10.45 -7.78
CA LYS A 326 7.12 -9.32 -7.13
C LYS A 326 5.65 -9.17 -7.57
N TRP A 327 5.28 -9.60 -8.78
CA TRP A 327 3.93 -9.45 -9.29
C TRP A 327 2.99 -10.58 -8.86
N ASN A 328 3.53 -11.64 -8.25
CA ASN A 328 2.75 -12.70 -7.66
C ASN A 328 2.01 -12.15 -6.42
N LYS A 329 0.68 -12.30 -6.38
CA LYS A 329 -0.15 -11.63 -5.37
C LYS A 329 0.20 -12.07 -3.93
N ILE A 330 0.59 -13.33 -3.75
CA ILE A 330 0.99 -13.89 -2.46
C ILE A 330 2.17 -13.13 -1.84
N GLU A 331 3.14 -12.66 -2.62
CA GLU A 331 4.30 -11.93 -2.09
C GLU A 331 3.86 -10.64 -1.39
N HIS A 332 2.97 -9.88 -2.03
CA HIS A 332 2.49 -8.62 -1.49
C HIS A 332 1.37 -8.78 -0.47
N ARG A 333 0.48 -9.76 -0.63
CA ARG A 333 -0.74 -9.91 0.17
C ARG A 333 -0.55 -10.81 1.39
N LEU A 334 0.41 -11.73 1.35
CA LEU A 334 0.66 -12.68 2.44
C LEU A 334 2.07 -12.52 3.01
N PHE A 335 3.11 -12.73 2.19
CA PHE A 335 4.48 -12.81 2.69
C PHE A 335 5.04 -11.49 3.21
N SER A 336 4.63 -10.35 2.64
CA SER A 336 5.02 -9.03 3.14
C SER A 336 4.54 -8.81 4.58
N PHE A 337 3.29 -9.18 4.88
CA PHE A 337 2.68 -9.01 6.20
C PHE A 337 3.20 -10.01 7.21
N ILE A 338 3.43 -11.25 6.77
CA ILE A 338 4.15 -12.26 7.55
C ILE A 338 5.53 -11.72 7.96
N THR A 339 6.30 -11.16 7.01
CA THR A 339 7.60 -10.57 7.34
C THR A 339 7.45 -9.40 8.31
N MET A 340 6.39 -8.58 8.20
CA MET A 340 6.16 -7.50 9.17
C MET A 340 5.88 -8.02 10.59
N ASN A 341 5.13 -9.11 10.72
CA ASN A 341 4.72 -9.64 12.03
C ASN A 341 5.83 -10.38 12.78
N TRP A 342 6.87 -10.85 12.09
CA TRP A 342 7.99 -11.57 12.73
C TRP A 342 9.21 -10.67 12.98
N ARG A 343 9.16 -9.40 12.53
CA ARG A 343 10.26 -8.45 12.72
C ARG A 343 10.55 -8.24 14.19
N GLY A 344 11.76 -8.58 14.61
CA GLY A 344 12.22 -8.37 15.98
C GLY A 344 11.85 -9.48 16.96
N ARG A 345 11.16 -10.55 16.52
CA ARG A 345 10.86 -11.72 17.35
C ARG A 345 11.76 -12.90 16.98
N PRO A 346 12.39 -13.59 17.93
CA PRO A 346 13.12 -14.81 17.66
C PRO A 346 12.15 -15.95 17.32
N LEU A 347 12.45 -16.70 16.26
CA LEU A 347 11.66 -17.86 15.83
C LEU A 347 12.09 -19.10 16.61
N ILE A 348 11.89 -19.06 17.93
CA ILE A 348 12.42 -20.05 18.89
C ILE A 348 11.91 -21.47 18.69
N SER A 349 10.77 -21.65 18.03
CA SER A 349 10.21 -22.96 17.71
C SER A 349 9.32 -22.91 16.47
N HIS A 350 9.05 -24.08 15.89
CA HIS A 350 8.08 -24.24 14.81
C HIS A 350 6.67 -23.77 15.20
N GLU A 351 6.26 -24.00 16.44
CA GLU A 351 4.97 -23.55 16.98
C GLU A 351 4.90 -22.02 17.03
N VAL A 352 5.99 -21.35 17.43
CA VAL A 352 6.06 -19.89 17.40
C VAL A 352 5.96 -19.38 15.97
N ILE A 353 6.63 -20.01 15.02
CA ILE A 353 6.48 -19.67 13.59
C ILE A 353 5.01 -19.80 13.19
N VAL A 354 4.40 -20.98 13.35
CA VAL A 354 2.99 -21.25 13.01
C VAL A 354 2.05 -20.21 13.64
N ASN A 355 2.20 -19.94 14.93
CA ASN A 355 1.39 -18.96 15.65
C ASN A 355 1.57 -17.55 15.12
N LEU A 356 2.80 -17.12 14.80
CA LEU A 356 3.04 -15.80 14.24
C LEU A 356 2.54 -15.70 12.79
N ILE A 357 2.55 -16.79 12.02
CA ILE A 357 1.93 -16.83 10.68
C ILE A 357 0.41 -16.65 10.83
N ALA A 358 -0.23 -17.49 11.64
CA ALA A 358 -1.68 -17.55 11.81
C ALA A 358 -2.25 -16.25 12.39
N ASN A 359 -1.48 -15.54 13.22
CA ASN A 359 -1.87 -14.23 13.75
C ASN A 359 -1.65 -13.07 12.75
N THR A 360 -1.24 -13.34 11.52
CA THR A 360 -1.11 -12.31 10.50
C THR A 360 -2.45 -11.80 10.06
N LYS A 361 -2.77 -10.55 10.45
CA LYS A 361 -4.00 -9.85 10.06
C LYS A 361 -3.67 -8.55 9.34
N THR A 362 -4.45 -8.23 8.32
CA THR A 362 -4.37 -6.94 7.63
C THR A 362 -5.61 -6.10 7.88
N ARG A 363 -5.51 -4.79 7.65
CA ARG A 363 -6.67 -3.89 7.70
C ARG A 363 -7.72 -4.20 6.62
N SER A 364 -7.35 -4.94 5.55
CA SER A 364 -8.30 -5.36 4.51
C SER A 364 -9.10 -6.59 4.91
N GLY A 365 -8.78 -7.24 6.04
CA GLY A 365 -9.50 -8.42 6.51
C GLY A 365 -8.82 -9.76 6.20
N LEU A 366 -7.54 -9.76 5.75
CA LEU A 366 -6.80 -11.01 5.49
C LEU A 366 -6.84 -11.92 6.72
N SER A 367 -7.30 -13.15 6.51
CA SER A 367 -7.24 -14.23 7.49
C SER A 367 -6.24 -15.27 7.03
N VAL A 368 -5.30 -15.64 7.90
CA VAL A 368 -4.26 -16.61 7.62
C VAL A 368 -4.40 -17.80 8.55
N GLN A 369 -4.51 -18.99 8.00
CA GLN A 369 -4.34 -20.24 8.75
C GLN A 369 -2.95 -20.81 8.47
N ALA A 370 -2.32 -21.37 9.49
CA ALA A 370 -1.03 -22.00 9.34
C ALA A 370 -0.96 -23.28 10.16
N GLU A 371 -0.25 -24.26 9.62
CA GLU A 371 -0.06 -25.56 10.26
C GLU A 371 1.35 -26.10 9.99
N LEU A 372 1.87 -26.86 10.95
CA LEU A 372 3.13 -27.59 10.78
C LEU A 372 2.92 -28.80 9.86
N ASP A 373 3.85 -29.01 8.93
CA ASP A 373 3.94 -30.21 8.11
C ASP A 373 5.25 -30.95 8.42
N THR A 374 5.12 -32.07 9.15
CA THR A 374 6.22 -32.94 9.55
C THR A 374 6.41 -34.13 8.61
N ALA A 375 5.68 -34.18 7.49
CA ALA A 375 5.84 -35.26 6.52
C ALA A 375 7.19 -35.19 5.80
N GLU A 376 7.64 -36.34 5.29
CA GLU A 376 8.90 -36.47 4.57
C GLU A 376 8.71 -36.21 3.07
N TYR A 377 9.60 -35.40 2.49
CA TYR A 377 9.59 -34.97 1.11
C TYR A 377 10.98 -35.16 0.47
N PRO A 378 11.35 -36.41 0.14
CA PRO A 378 12.68 -36.71 -0.36
C PRO A 378 13.01 -35.97 -1.66
N LYS A 379 14.23 -35.44 -1.73
CA LYS A 379 14.78 -34.84 -2.94
C LYS A 379 15.22 -35.90 -3.95
N GLY A 380 15.33 -35.48 -5.21
CA GLY A 380 15.92 -36.30 -6.26
C GLY A 380 15.02 -37.41 -6.79
N LEU A 381 13.70 -37.32 -6.54
CA LEU A 381 12.73 -38.22 -7.16
C LEU A 381 12.77 -38.06 -8.68
N VAL A 382 13.17 -39.13 -9.36
CA VAL A 382 13.23 -39.18 -10.82
C VAL A 382 11.90 -39.66 -11.35
N ILE A 383 11.25 -38.84 -12.18
CA ILE A 383 9.99 -39.18 -12.85
C ILE A 383 10.30 -39.76 -14.23
N SER A 384 9.85 -40.99 -14.45
CA SER A 384 10.06 -41.70 -15.72
C SER A 384 9.23 -41.09 -16.85
N ASP A 385 9.63 -41.33 -18.10
CA ASP A 385 8.88 -40.85 -19.27
C ASP A 385 7.49 -41.51 -19.35
N ALA A 386 7.36 -42.76 -18.89
CA ALA A 386 6.08 -43.45 -18.81
C ALA A 386 5.11 -42.76 -17.83
N GLN A 387 5.61 -42.33 -16.67
CA GLN A 387 4.81 -41.56 -15.71
C GLN A 387 4.40 -40.20 -16.28
N MET A 388 5.28 -39.54 -17.04
CA MET A 388 4.95 -38.28 -17.72
C MET A 388 3.92 -38.45 -18.83
N ALA A 389 3.94 -39.57 -19.55
CA ALA A 389 3.00 -39.86 -20.63
C ALA A 389 1.57 -40.15 -20.13
N ASP A 390 1.41 -40.63 -18.89
CA ASP A 390 0.08 -40.82 -18.26
C ASP A 390 -0.58 -39.48 -17.85
N ILE A 391 0.19 -38.39 -17.82
CA ILE A 391 -0.33 -37.10 -17.42
C ILE A 391 -1.12 -36.48 -18.58
N LYS A 392 -2.43 -36.28 -18.36
CA LYS A 392 -3.28 -35.49 -19.26
C LYS A 392 -2.96 -34.01 -19.06
N ILE A 393 -2.15 -33.44 -19.96
CA ILE A 393 -1.79 -32.02 -19.96
C ILE A 393 -2.25 -31.40 -21.28
N ASP A 394 -3.20 -30.49 -21.19
CA ASP A 394 -3.55 -29.60 -22.29
C ASP A 394 -2.71 -28.32 -22.18
N ARG A 395 -1.93 -28.04 -23.22
CA ARG A 395 -1.09 -26.84 -23.27
C ARG A 395 -1.91 -25.67 -23.80
N ASN A 396 -1.67 -24.49 -23.26
CA ASN A 396 -2.30 -23.26 -23.74
C ASN A 396 -1.75 -22.89 -25.13
N ASP A 397 -2.57 -22.26 -25.97
CA ASP A 397 -2.12 -21.75 -27.27
C ASP A 397 -1.10 -20.61 -27.10
N PHE A 398 -1.21 -19.85 -26.01
CA PHE A 398 -0.29 -18.78 -25.64
C PHE A 398 0.65 -19.23 -24.52
N HIS A 399 1.96 -19.29 -24.81
CA HIS A 399 3.01 -19.77 -23.90
C HIS A 399 2.73 -21.14 -23.26
N GLY A 400 2.21 -22.11 -24.03
CA GLY A 400 1.89 -23.45 -23.54
C GLY A 400 3.08 -24.29 -23.06
N GLU A 401 4.31 -23.81 -23.26
CA GLU A 401 5.51 -24.37 -22.66
C GLU A 401 5.65 -24.07 -21.15
N TRP A 402 4.92 -23.08 -20.63
CA TRP A 402 4.93 -22.64 -19.23
C TRP A 402 3.72 -23.18 -18.46
#